data_AF-A0A2X2XP46-F1
#
_entry.id   AF-A0A2X2XP46-F1
#
_cell.length_a   1.000
_cell.length_b   1.000
_cell.length_c   1.000
_cell.angle_alpha   90.00
_cell.angle_beta   90.00
_cell.angle_gamma   90.00
#
_symmetry.space_group_name_H-M   'P 1'
#
loop_
_entity.id
_entity.type
_entity.pdbx_description
1 polymer ?
#
loop_
_entity_poly.entity_id
_entity_poly.type
_entity_poly.pdbx_seq_one_letter_code
_entity_poly.pdbx_strand_id
1 'polypeptide(L)'
;MEEKRAINRLMNKAASSSIGDVELVIFVVEGTRWTPDDEMVLNKLRDGKAPVILAVNKVDNVQEKADLLPHLQFLASQMNFLDIVPVSAETGMERGYHRWYRA
;
A
#
# COMPACT_ATOMS: atom_id res chain seq x y z
N MET A 1 -19.56 20.02 1.61
CA MET A 1 -19.79 18.64 1.10
C MET A 1 -19.42 18.51 -0.38
N GLU A 2 -19.85 19.46 -1.22
CA GLU A 2 -19.59 19.47 -2.67
C GLU A 2 -18.11 19.73 -3.03
N GLU A 3 -17.45 20.62 -2.28
CA GLU A 3 -16.03 20.96 -2.41
C GLU A 3 -15.10 19.77 -2.15
N LYS A 4 -15.35 18.99 -1.08
CA LYS A 4 -14.62 17.73 -0.80
C LYS A 4 -14.74 16.73 -1.94
N ARG A 5 -15.91 16.62 -2.57
CA ARG A 5 -16.12 15.73 -3.73
C ARG A 5 -15.39 16.22 -4.97
N ALA A 6 -15.37 17.53 -5.21
CA ALA A 6 -14.62 18.12 -6.33
C ALA A 6 -13.12 17.87 -6.18
N ILE A 7 -12.57 18.09 -4.98
CA ILE A 7 -11.15 17.81 -4.66
C ILE A 7 -10.84 16.31 -4.83
N ASN A 8 -11.67 15.41 -4.29
CA ASN A 8 -11.47 13.97 -4.47
C ASN A 8 -11.49 13.55 -5.95
N ARG A 9 -12.35 14.14 -6.78
CA ARG A 9 -12.36 13.90 -8.23
C ARG A 9 -11.10 14.41 -8.91
N LEU A 10 -10.62 15.59 -8.52
CA LEU A 10 -9.42 16.22 -9.07
C LEU A 10 -8.17 15.42 -8.72
N MET A 11 -8.06 14.97 -7.47
CA MET A 11 -7.01 14.06 -6.99
C MET A 11 -7.04 12.73 -7.73
N ASN A 12 -8.21 12.10 -7.86
CA ASN A 12 -8.33 10.84 -8.60
C ASN A 12 -7.99 11.00 -10.08
N LYS A 13 -8.31 12.15 -10.69
CA LYS A 13 -7.96 12.44 -12.08
C LYS A 13 -6.46 12.61 -12.27
N ALA A 14 -5.79 13.34 -11.38
CA ALA A 14 -4.34 13.52 -11.40
C ALA A 14 -3.58 12.20 -11.14
N ALA A 15 -4.09 11.38 -10.21
CA ALA A 15 -3.57 10.05 -9.95
C ALA A 15 -3.75 9.12 -11.17
N SER A 16 -4.92 9.11 -11.79
CA SER A 16 -5.17 8.30 -12.99
C SER A 16 -4.34 8.76 -14.19
N SER A 17 -4.09 10.07 -14.36
CA SER A 17 -3.33 10.60 -15.50
C SER A 17 -1.82 10.39 -15.40
N SER A 18 -1.29 10.10 -14.21
CA SER A 18 0.15 9.86 -14.01
C SER A 18 0.55 8.41 -14.29
N ILE A 19 -0.38 7.44 -14.22
CA ILE A 19 -0.09 6.00 -14.34
C ILE A 19 0.56 5.59 -15.69
N GLY A 20 0.37 6.37 -16.77
CA GLY A 20 0.87 6.03 -18.11
C GLY A 20 2.39 6.11 -18.29
N ASP A 21 3.06 7.00 -17.55
CA ASP A 21 4.51 7.25 -17.63
C ASP A 21 5.24 6.99 -16.31
N VAL A 22 4.57 6.34 -15.34
CA VAL A 22 5.15 6.06 -14.03
C VAL A 22 6.10 4.87 -14.10
N GLU A 23 7.35 5.09 -13.69
CA GLU A 23 8.39 4.05 -13.63
C GLU A 23 8.26 3.14 -12.39
N LEU A 24 7.58 3.62 -11.35
CA LEU A 24 7.35 2.89 -10.09
C LEU A 24 6.13 3.44 -9.34
N VAL A 25 5.25 2.56 -8.86
CA VAL A 25 4.13 2.93 -8.00
C VAL A 25 4.42 2.54 -6.55
N ILE A 26 4.11 3.44 -5.61
CA ILE A 26 4.05 3.12 -4.19
C ILE A 26 2.58 3.03 -3.80
N PHE A 27 2.11 1.81 -3.51
CA PHE A 27 0.77 1.56 -3.00
C PHE A 27 0.83 1.52 -1.47
N VAL A 28 0.11 2.41 -0.79
CA VAL A 28 0.16 2.54 0.67
C VAL A 28 -1.14 2.02 1.29
N VAL A 29 -1.03 1.11 2.25
CA VAL A 29 -2.15 0.59 3.06
C VAL A 29 -1.91 0.82 4.55
N GLU A 30 -2.94 0.65 5.39
CA GLU A 30 -2.87 0.95 6.82
C GLU A 30 -2.90 -0.32 7.68
N GLY A 31 -1.76 -0.70 8.25
CA GLY A 31 -1.62 -1.75 9.25
C GLY A 31 -2.18 -3.08 8.75
N THR A 32 -3.14 -3.64 9.51
CA THR A 32 -3.89 -4.85 9.16
C THR A 32 -5.27 -4.56 8.55
N ARG A 33 -5.53 -3.30 8.18
CA ARG A 33 -6.80 -2.87 7.61
C ARG A 33 -6.75 -2.98 6.10
N TRP A 34 -7.63 -3.82 5.55
CA TRP A 34 -7.89 -3.92 4.12
C TRP A 34 -9.36 -3.61 3.84
N THR A 35 -9.62 -2.66 2.95
CA THR A 35 -10.97 -2.15 2.66
C THR A 35 -11.33 -2.33 1.18
N PRO A 36 -12.63 -2.21 0.82
CA PRO A 36 -13.04 -2.21 -0.58
C PRO A 36 -12.36 -1.10 -1.42
N ASP A 37 -12.01 0.03 -0.81
CA ASP A 37 -11.30 1.11 -1.50
C ASP A 37 -9.86 0.69 -1.86
N ASP A 38 -9.18 -0.04 -0.98
CA ASP A 38 -7.85 -0.60 -1.25
C ASP A 38 -7.91 -1.63 -2.39
N GLU A 39 -8.94 -2.48 -2.39
CA GLU A 39 -9.19 -3.45 -3.46
C GLU A 39 -9.47 -2.77 -4.81
N MET A 40 -10.24 -1.68 -4.80
CA MET A 40 -10.49 -0.89 -6.01
C MET A 40 -9.20 -0.26 -6.57
N VAL A 41 -8.29 0.20 -5.72
CA VAL A 41 -6.98 0.72 -6.14
C VAL A 41 -6.13 -0.41 -6.70
N LEU A 42 -6.02 -1.52 -5.97
CA LEU A 42 -5.28 -2.71 -6.38
C LEU A 42 -5.69 -3.19 -7.78
N ASN A 43 -7.00 -3.24 -8.06
CA ASN A 43 -7.50 -3.67 -9.38
C ASN A 43 -7.01 -2.76 -10.52
N LYS A 44 -6.89 -1.46 -10.30
CA LYS A 44 -6.30 -0.54 -11.30
C LYS A 44 -4.80 -0.75 -11.47
N LEU A 45 -4.10 -1.13 -10.40
CA LEU A 45 -2.66 -1.39 -10.42
C LEU A 45 -2.33 -2.70 -11.14
N ARG A 46 -3.20 -3.72 -11.02
CA ARG A 46 -3.07 -5.00 -11.76
C ARG A 46 -3.10 -4.80 -13.28
N ASP A 47 -3.85 -3.82 -13.77
CA ASP A 47 -3.94 -3.49 -15.19
C ASP A 47 -2.77 -2.60 -15.67
N GLY A 48 -1.96 -2.08 -14.74
CA GLY A 48 -0.81 -1.23 -15.02
C GLY A 48 0.45 -2.02 -15.42
N LYS A 49 1.41 -1.33 -16.06
CA LYS A 49 2.72 -1.92 -16.43
C LYS A 49 3.84 -1.58 -15.45
N ALA A 50 3.64 -0.57 -14.60
CA ALA A 50 4.63 -0.11 -13.66
C ALA A 50 4.81 -1.12 -12.51
N PRO A 51 6.04 -1.41 -12.07
CA PRO A 51 6.26 -2.17 -10.85
C PRO A 51 5.65 -1.45 -9.65
N VAL A 52 5.14 -2.23 -8.69
CA VAL A 52 4.45 -1.70 -7.51
C VAL A 52 5.17 -2.15 -6.25
N ILE A 53 5.54 -1.20 -5.39
CA ILE A 53 5.97 -1.46 -4.01
C ILE A 53 4.77 -1.25 -3.09
N LEU A 54 4.49 -2.22 -2.23
CA LEU A 54 3.46 -2.10 -1.20
C LEU A 54 4.08 -1.55 0.09
N ALA A 55 3.67 -0.37 0.52
CA ALA A 55 4.02 0.21 1.80
C ALA A 55 2.90 -0.03 2.82
N VAL A 56 3.16 -0.87 3.82
CA VAL A 56 2.20 -1.14 4.90
C VAL A 56 2.48 -0.17 6.04
N ASN A 57 1.71 0.91 6.13
CA ASN A 57 1.95 2.00 7.07
C ASN A 57 1.31 1.74 8.44
N LYS A 58 1.78 2.43 9.47
CA LYS A 58 1.28 2.36 10.85
C LYS A 58 1.36 0.97 11.47
N VAL A 59 2.40 0.19 11.14
CA VAL A 59 2.61 -1.14 11.74
C VAL A 59 2.84 -1.09 13.25
N ASP A 60 3.23 0.07 13.77
CA ASP A 60 3.30 0.39 15.20
C ASP A 60 1.93 0.34 15.90
N ASN A 61 0.84 0.65 15.18
CA ASN A 61 -0.51 0.68 15.73
C ASN A 61 -1.22 -0.68 15.67
N VAL A 62 -0.56 -1.72 15.15
CA VAL A 62 -1.11 -3.08 15.13
C VAL A 62 -1.01 -3.64 16.55
N GLN A 63 -2.15 -3.76 17.23
CA GLN A 63 -2.22 -4.19 18.64
C GLN A 63 -1.66 -5.60 18.83
N GLU A 64 -2.10 -6.53 18.00
CA GLU A 64 -1.65 -7.93 18.02
C GLU A 64 -0.60 -8.15 16.94
N LYS A 65 0.69 -8.14 17.31
CA LYS A 65 1.78 -8.36 16.34
C LYS A 65 1.70 -9.71 15.64
N ALA A 66 1.00 -10.68 16.25
CA ALA A 66 0.72 -11.98 15.65
C ALA A 66 -0.13 -11.87 14.37
N ASP A 67 -0.97 -10.83 14.24
CA ASP A 67 -1.86 -10.64 13.09
C ASP A 67 -1.14 -10.03 11.88
N LEU A 68 0.01 -9.37 12.12
CA LEU A 68 0.73 -8.67 11.07
C LEU A 68 1.30 -9.65 10.02
N LEU A 69 1.95 -10.74 10.44
CA LEU A 69 2.58 -11.68 9.50
C LEU A 69 1.54 -12.39 8.59
N PRO A 70 0.43 -12.96 9.12
CA PRO A 70 -0.65 -13.48 8.28
C PRO A 70 -1.23 -12.42 7.34
N HIS A 71 -1.38 -11.18 7.80
CA HIS A 71 -1.89 -10.11 6.95
C HIS A 71 -0.90 -9.75 5.82
N LEU A 72 0.40 -9.69 6.10
CA LEU A 72 1.42 -9.48 5.07
C LEU A 72 1.43 -10.61 4.03
N GLN A 73 1.21 -11.86 4.45
CA GLN A 73 1.06 -12.99 3.53
C GLN A 73 -0.19 -12.86 2.65
N PHE A 74 -1.32 -12.48 3.24
CA PHE A 74 -2.54 -12.17 2.50
C PHE A 74 -2.33 -11.05 1.48
N LEU A 75 -1.63 -9.97 1.87
CA LEU A 75 -1.31 -8.86 0.99
C LEU A 75 -0.39 -9.32 -0.15
N ALA A 76 0.66 -10.08 0.16
CA ALA A 76 1.58 -10.63 -0.83
C ALA A 76 0.90 -11.54 -1.86
N SER A 77 -0.20 -12.21 -1.49
CA SER A 77 -0.97 -13.04 -2.44
C SER A 77 -1.90 -12.23 -3.34
N GLN A 78 -2.09 -10.92 -3.12
CA GLN A 78 -3.02 -10.11 -3.90
C GLN A 78 -2.48 -9.79 -5.31
N MET A 79 -1.19 -9.56 -5.48
CA MET A 79 -0.54 -9.41 -6.77
C MET A 79 0.98 -9.56 -6.62
N ASN A 80 1.69 -9.61 -7.74
CA ASN A 80 3.15 -9.64 -7.72
C ASN A 80 3.71 -8.24 -7.46
N PHE A 81 3.92 -7.90 -6.18
CA PHE A 81 4.62 -6.69 -5.78
C PHE A 81 6.13 -6.82 -6.03
N LEU A 82 6.79 -5.71 -6.34
CA LEU A 82 8.25 -5.63 -6.41
C LEU A 82 8.89 -5.81 -5.03
N ASP A 83 8.28 -5.19 -4.02
CA ASP A 83 8.69 -5.28 -2.61
C ASP A 83 7.48 -4.98 -1.70
N ILE A 84 7.50 -5.49 -0.47
CA ILE A 84 6.51 -5.21 0.57
C ILE A 84 7.22 -4.67 1.80
N VAL A 85 7.00 -3.38 2.07
CA VAL A 85 7.75 -2.61 3.05
C VAL A 85 6.83 -2.20 4.20
N PRO A 86 6.95 -2.81 5.39
CA PRO A 86 6.27 -2.31 6.58
C PRO A 86 6.94 -1.01 7.05
N VAL A 87 6.16 0.07 7.16
CA VAL A 87 6.63 1.40 7.57
C VAL A 87 5.90 1.89 8.83
N SER A 88 6.64 2.52 9.74
CA SER A 88 6.11 3.16 10.95
C SER A 88 6.34 4.67 10.89
N ALA A 89 5.26 5.44 10.93
CA ALA A 89 5.31 6.90 10.78
C ALA A 89 5.93 7.60 12.01
N GLU A 90 5.82 7.03 13.21
CA GLU A 90 6.36 7.64 14.44
C GLU A 90 7.87 7.46 14.61
N THR A 91 8.47 6.43 14.01
CA THR A 91 9.87 6.08 14.30
C THR A 91 10.82 6.22 13.11
N GLY A 92 10.33 6.56 11.91
CA GLY A 92 11.15 6.64 10.69
C GLY A 92 11.93 5.34 10.43
N MET A 93 11.45 4.22 10.96
CA MET A 93 12.30 3.08 11.27
C MET A 93 12.25 2.04 10.15
N GLU A 94 13.08 2.22 9.14
CA GLU A 94 13.41 1.21 8.11
C GLU A 94 14.25 0.03 8.65
N ARG A 95 14.22 -0.26 9.97
CA ARG A 95 15.12 -1.28 10.56
C ARG A 95 14.68 -2.74 10.33
N GLY A 96 13.66 -2.98 9.50
CA GLY A 96 13.03 -4.29 9.33
C GLY A 96 13.57 -5.17 8.21
N TYR A 97 14.28 -4.61 7.22
CA TYR A 97 14.63 -5.32 5.97
C TYR A 97 15.32 -6.68 6.18
N HIS A 98 16.07 -6.84 7.26
CA HIS A 98 16.86 -8.05 7.50
C HIS A 98 16.12 -9.19 8.24
N ARG A 99 14.96 -8.92 8.85
CA ARG A 99 14.26 -9.90 9.71
C ARG A 99 13.06 -10.56 9.05
N TRP A 100 12.39 -9.88 8.11
CA TRP A 100 11.17 -10.39 7.48
C TRP A 100 11.41 -11.42 6.36
N TYR A 101 12.55 -11.36 5.66
CA TYR A 101 12.89 -12.32 4.58
C TYR A 101 13.52 -13.64 5.06
N ARG A 102 13.60 -13.89 6.37
CA ARG A 102 14.24 -15.10 6.96
C ARG A 102 13.32 -15.96 7.82
N ALA A 103 12.01 -15.69 7.82
CA ALA A 103 11.01 -16.50 8.52
C ALA A 103 10.17 -17.29 7.52
#